data_AF-A0AA42UE67-F1
#
_entry.id   AF-A0AA42UE67-F1
#
_cell.length_a   1.000
_cell.length_b   1.000
_cell.length_c   1.000
_cell.angle_alpha   90.00
_cell.angle_beta   90.00
_cell.angle_gamma   90.00
#
_symmetry.space_group_name_H-M   'P 1'
#
loop_
_entity.id
_entity.type
_entity.pdbx_description
1 polymer ?
#
loop_
_entity_poly.entity_id
_entity_poly.type
_entity_poly.pdbx_seq_one_letter_code
_entity_poly.pdbx_strand_id
1 'polypeptide(L)'
;MLSGAFLFALMIAVNSFCVNDNPGFRVPMTTYLIVMIALFFLDTIIFIFIQMQYASDRTHLSSLILSMAFLSGLVYFIETIVIIQYPEHAGFSNAVKTNDTAVFYFFRQLSFIFLLALAVRVEKITTRSSSGRINKFSLALTLFIPLVVFPVLAHYMSSYHPALSLTIAADGRDQHAPVWDVRYVDVLITLWSFLLCYMTYVTRLSSGMWNSIIVVCLSAIIYNFFLLLLDTYNMSLWYISRTVEVFSKLFVIFTLLFHVFSTLKIFGDRINRDPLTQIFNRKYF
;
A
#
# COMPACT_ATOMS: atom_id res chain seq x y z
N MET A 1 13.96 17.22 -4.45
CA MET A 1 13.91 15.84 -5.02
C MET A 1 15.21 15.07 -4.77
N LEU A 2 16.42 15.64 -4.93
CA LEU A 2 17.70 14.96 -4.62
C LEU A 2 17.88 14.55 -3.14
N SER A 3 17.41 15.37 -2.19
CA SER A 3 17.53 15.09 -0.75
C SER A 3 16.80 13.81 -0.30
N GLY A 4 15.69 13.45 -0.98
CA GLY A 4 14.95 12.22 -0.69
C GLY A 4 15.69 10.96 -1.14
N ALA A 5 16.34 11.00 -2.31
CA ALA A 5 17.13 9.88 -2.80
C ALA A 5 18.40 9.64 -1.96
N PHE A 6 19.01 10.71 -1.43
CA PHE A 6 20.16 10.61 -0.53
C PHE A 6 19.78 10.00 0.83
N LEU A 7 18.66 10.43 1.42
CA LEU A 7 18.12 9.82 2.64
C LEU A 7 17.77 8.34 2.43
N PHE A 8 17.23 8.01 1.26
CA PHE A 8 16.90 6.63 0.87
C PHE A 8 18.15 5.74 0.78
N ALA A 9 19.21 6.23 0.14
CA ALA A 9 20.49 5.52 0.05
C ALA A 9 21.19 5.39 1.43
N LEU A 10 21.17 6.46 2.23
CA LEU A 10 21.75 6.47 3.58
C LEU A 10 21.04 5.48 4.51
N MET A 11 19.72 5.39 4.44
CA MET A 11 18.96 4.47 5.30
C MET A 11 19.07 3.01 4.86
N ILE A 12 19.15 2.72 3.56
CA ILE A 12 19.47 1.37 3.07
C ILE A 12 20.86 0.95 3.56
N ALA A 13 21.84 1.86 3.51
CA ALA A 13 23.19 1.59 4.02
C ALA A 13 23.21 1.35 5.54
N VAL A 14 22.51 2.18 6.34
CA VAL A 14 22.44 2.02 7.80
C VAL A 14 21.71 0.72 8.18
N ASN A 15 20.62 0.37 7.50
CA ASN A 15 19.89 -0.87 7.77
C ASN A 15 20.71 -2.12 7.38
N SER A 16 21.47 -2.04 6.27
CA SER A 16 22.40 -3.09 5.86
C SER A 16 23.59 -3.26 6.81
N PHE A 17 24.02 -2.21 7.51
CA PHE A 17 25.15 -2.25 8.44
C PHE A 17 24.76 -2.71 9.86
N CYS A 18 23.49 -2.51 10.26
CA CYS A 18 23.00 -2.86 11.60
C CYS A 18 22.43 -4.29 11.71
N VAL A 19 22.12 -4.97 10.60
CA VAL A 19 21.72 -6.38 10.61
C VAL A 19 22.98 -7.24 10.57
N ASN A 20 23.47 -7.60 11.76
CA ASN A 20 24.61 -8.48 11.93
C ASN A 20 24.24 -9.91 11.47
N ASP A 21 25.01 -10.48 10.53
CA ASP A 21 24.84 -11.83 9.98
C ASP A 21 25.11 -12.89 11.05
N ASN A 22 24.10 -13.20 11.86
CA ASN A 22 24.14 -14.33 12.80
C ASN A 22 23.36 -15.50 12.18
N PRO A 23 24.00 -16.65 11.86
CA PRO A 23 23.47 -17.69 10.97
C PRO A 23 22.33 -18.55 11.56
N GLY A 24 21.66 -18.09 12.62
CA GLY A 24 20.60 -18.83 13.32
C GLY A 24 19.30 -18.07 13.54
N PHE A 25 19.18 -16.82 13.10
CA PHE A 25 17.98 -16.02 13.39
C PHE A 25 16.87 -16.25 12.37
N ARG A 26 15.98 -17.20 12.68
CA ARG A 26 14.61 -17.24 12.14
C ARG A 26 13.98 -15.86 12.31
N VAL A 27 13.23 -15.36 11.32
CA VAL A 27 12.41 -14.15 11.50
C VAL A 27 11.64 -14.31 12.81
N PRO A 28 11.88 -13.46 13.83
CA PRO A 28 11.03 -13.47 14.99
C PRO A 28 9.64 -13.11 14.48
N MET A 29 8.67 -14.02 14.57
CA MET A 29 7.27 -13.74 14.21
C MET A 29 6.77 -12.41 14.82
N THR A 30 7.36 -12.01 15.96
CA THR A 30 7.13 -10.73 16.64
C THR A 30 7.58 -9.50 15.86
N THR A 31 8.75 -9.49 15.22
CA THR A 31 9.21 -8.32 14.43
C THR A 31 8.40 -8.18 13.16
N TYR A 32 8.02 -9.30 12.54
CA TYR A 32 7.11 -9.29 11.40
C TYR A 32 5.73 -8.72 11.78
N LEU A 33 5.17 -9.17 12.90
CA LEU A 33 3.90 -8.68 13.41
C LEU A 33 3.91 -7.17 13.65
N ILE A 34 4.96 -6.63 14.28
CA ILE A 34 5.11 -5.19 14.55
C ILE A 34 5.09 -4.39 13.24
N VAL A 35 5.82 -4.84 12.22
CA VAL A 35 5.84 -4.19 10.90
C VAL A 35 4.47 -4.22 10.23
N MET A 36 3.75 -5.33 10.30
CA MET A 36 2.41 -5.45 9.73
C MET A 36 1.41 -4.53 10.43
N ILE A 37 1.47 -4.42 11.76
CA ILE A 37 0.67 -3.48 12.55
C ILE A 37 1.02 -2.03 12.17
N ALA A 38 2.31 -1.69 12.03
CA ALA A 38 2.72 -0.35 11.62
C ALA A 38 2.17 0.01 10.22
N LEU A 39 2.27 -0.91 9.26
CA LEU A 39 1.72 -0.73 7.91
C LEU A 39 0.19 -0.58 7.91
N PHE A 40 -0.52 -1.31 8.78
CA PHE A 40 -1.96 -1.17 8.98
C PHE A 40 -2.33 0.26 9.44
N PHE A 41 -1.62 0.80 10.42
CA PHE A 41 -1.87 2.18 10.87
C PHE A 41 -1.54 3.21 9.79
N LEU A 42 -0.44 3.04 9.07
CA LEU A 42 -0.07 3.95 7.98
C LEU A 42 -1.13 3.98 6.88
N ASP A 43 -1.65 2.82 6.44
CA ASP A 43 -2.72 2.76 5.45
C ASP A 43 -4.02 3.36 5.96
N THR A 44 -4.34 3.15 7.24
CA THR A 44 -5.51 3.76 7.89
C THR A 44 -5.41 5.28 7.88
N ILE A 45 -4.23 5.84 8.22
CA ILE A 45 -3.97 7.28 8.18
C ILE A 45 -4.14 7.79 6.74
N ILE A 46 -3.49 7.17 5.77
CA ILE A 46 -3.58 7.58 4.36
C ILE A 46 -5.03 7.56 3.87
N PHE A 47 -5.77 6.48 4.18
CA PHE A 47 -7.19 6.35 3.87
C PHE A 47 -8.00 7.54 4.42
N ILE A 48 -7.86 7.85 5.71
CA ILE A 48 -8.59 8.95 6.35
C ILE A 48 -8.24 10.29 5.71
N PHE A 49 -6.97 10.58 5.47
CA PHE A 49 -6.55 11.86 4.87
C PHE A 49 -7.07 12.05 3.44
N ILE A 50 -6.98 11.02 2.59
CA ILE A 50 -7.52 11.11 1.22
C ILE A 50 -9.05 11.20 1.25
N GLN A 51 -9.72 10.50 2.16
CA GLN A 51 -11.17 10.56 2.33
C GLN A 51 -11.63 11.95 2.79
N MET A 52 -10.91 12.59 3.72
CA MET A 52 -11.16 13.98 4.12
C MET A 52 -10.99 14.94 2.95
N GLN A 53 -9.96 14.76 2.12
CA GLN A 53 -9.74 15.57 0.94
C GLN A 53 -10.88 15.43 -0.07
N TYR A 54 -11.36 14.21 -0.30
CA TYR A 54 -12.55 13.96 -1.14
C TYR A 54 -13.84 14.54 -0.53
N ALA A 55 -13.99 14.50 0.79
CA ALA A 55 -15.15 15.10 1.46
C ALA A 55 -15.19 16.63 1.31
N SER A 56 -14.03 17.28 1.30
CA SER A 56 -13.86 18.70 1.04
C SER A 56 -14.13 19.07 -0.42
N ASP A 57 -13.60 18.28 -1.36
CA ASP A 57 -13.80 18.47 -2.80
C ASP A 57 -14.32 17.19 -3.48
N ARG A 58 -15.65 17.12 -3.62
CA ARG A 58 -16.36 15.96 -4.18
C ARG A 58 -16.22 15.80 -5.70
N THR A 59 -15.55 16.73 -6.37
CA THR A 59 -15.43 16.73 -7.84
C THR A 59 -14.50 15.62 -8.33
N HIS A 60 -13.48 15.26 -7.55
CA HIS A 60 -12.46 14.27 -7.91
C HIS A 60 -12.80 12.86 -7.37
N LEU A 61 -13.65 12.13 -8.09
CA LEU A 61 -14.00 10.72 -7.76
C LEU A 61 -12.79 9.77 -7.72
N SER A 62 -11.71 10.10 -8.42
CA SER A 62 -10.44 9.36 -8.38
C SER A 62 -9.86 9.27 -6.98
N SER A 63 -9.96 10.33 -6.17
CA SER A 63 -9.51 10.36 -4.77
C SER A 63 -10.27 9.37 -3.89
N LEU A 64 -11.59 9.22 -4.10
CA LEU A 64 -12.38 8.23 -3.37
C LEU A 64 -11.95 6.79 -3.72
N ILE A 65 -11.67 6.52 -4.99
CA ILE A 65 -11.21 5.18 -5.40
C ILE A 65 -9.82 4.91 -4.83
N LEU A 66 -8.95 5.92 -4.85
CA LEU A 66 -7.62 5.83 -4.28
C LEU A 66 -7.66 5.57 -2.77
N SER A 67 -8.54 6.24 -2.01
CA SER A 67 -8.71 5.95 -0.58
C SER A 67 -9.17 4.50 -0.37
N MET A 68 -10.11 4.01 -1.18
CA MET A 68 -10.58 2.62 -1.11
C MET A 68 -9.47 1.60 -1.41
N ALA A 69 -8.44 1.94 -2.19
CA ALA A 69 -7.26 1.10 -2.38
C ALA A 69 -6.53 0.81 -1.06
N PHE A 70 -6.30 1.86 -0.25
CA PHE A 70 -5.68 1.73 1.07
C PHE A 70 -6.60 1.01 2.06
N LEU A 71 -7.91 1.27 2.01
CA LEU A 71 -8.89 0.55 2.83
C LEU A 71 -8.91 -0.95 2.52
N SER A 72 -8.86 -1.33 1.23
CA SER A 72 -8.86 -2.73 0.81
C SER A 72 -7.68 -3.51 1.41
N GLY A 73 -6.52 -2.85 1.55
CA GLY A 73 -5.32 -3.45 2.13
C GLY A 73 -5.50 -3.88 3.59
N LEU A 74 -6.35 -3.17 4.36
CA LEU A 74 -6.56 -3.43 5.78
C LEU A 74 -7.15 -4.82 6.05
N VAL A 75 -8.04 -5.31 5.17
CA VAL A 75 -8.63 -6.65 5.30
C VAL A 75 -7.54 -7.73 5.28
N TYR A 76 -6.60 -7.62 4.35
CA TYR A 76 -5.47 -8.55 4.24
C TYR A 76 -4.51 -8.46 5.43
N PHE A 77 -4.31 -7.25 5.97
CA PHE A 77 -3.51 -7.10 7.20
C PHE A 77 -4.18 -7.78 8.39
N ILE A 78 -5.50 -7.67 8.55
CA ILE A 78 -6.24 -8.33 9.63
C ILE A 78 -6.11 -9.85 9.51
N GLU A 79 -6.39 -10.42 8.34
CA GLU A 79 -6.25 -11.87 8.11
C GLU A 79 -4.82 -12.36 8.38
N THR A 80 -3.81 -11.61 7.90
CA THR A 80 -2.40 -11.96 8.13
C THR A 80 -2.02 -11.90 9.62
N ILE A 81 -2.49 -10.87 10.35
CA ILE A 81 -2.26 -10.74 11.79
C ILE A 81 -2.90 -11.91 12.55
N VAL A 82 -4.13 -12.27 12.20
CA VAL A 82 -4.86 -13.40 12.79
C VAL A 82 -4.10 -14.71 12.59
N ILE A 83 -3.62 -14.99 11.38
CA ILE A 83 -2.86 -16.22 11.05
C ILE A 83 -1.54 -16.31 11.82
N ILE A 84 -0.82 -15.20 11.96
CA ILE A 84 0.44 -15.17 12.73
C ILE A 84 0.18 -15.43 14.22
N GLN A 85 -0.93 -14.91 14.76
CA GLN A 85 -1.28 -15.05 16.17
C GLN A 85 -1.85 -16.43 16.54
N TYR A 86 -2.30 -17.23 15.57
CA TYR A 86 -2.83 -18.57 15.85
C TYR A 86 -1.75 -19.47 16.49
N PRO A 87 -2.04 -20.12 17.63
CA PRO A 87 -1.07 -20.99 18.31
C PRO A 87 -0.73 -22.22 17.45
N GLU A 88 0.55 -22.63 17.45
CA GLU A 88 1.05 -23.78 16.68
C GLU A 88 0.34 -25.10 17.03
N HIS A 89 -0.23 -25.21 18.24
CA HIS A 89 -0.88 -26.42 18.74
C HIS A 89 -2.29 -26.64 18.16
N ALA A 90 -2.80 -25.72 17.34
CA ALA A 90 -4.10 -25.83 16.67
C ALA A 90 -4.06 -26.58 15.31
N GLY A 91 -2.94 -27.22 14.96
CA GLY A 91 -2.81 -28.03 13.73
C GLY A 91 -2.24 -27.29 12.51
N PHE A 92 -1.84 -26.03 12.64
CA PHE A 92 -1.17 -25.26 11.59
C PHE A 92 0.36 -25.33 11.73
N SER A 93 1.02 -26.05 10.81
CA SER A 93 2.49 -26.05 10.75
C SER A 93 3.02 -24.68 10.29
N ASN A 94 4.28 -24.36 10.62
CA ASN A 94 4.89 -23.09 10.20
C ASN A 94 4.98 -22.93 8.66
N ALA A 95 5.04 -24.04 7.92
CA ALA A 95 4.96 -24.04 6.45
C ALA A 95 3.57 -23.61 5.94
N VAL A 96 2.48 -24.03 6.62
CA VAL A 96 1.12 -23.63 6.24
C VAL A 96 0.89 -22.14 6.52
N LYS A 97 1.34 -21.64 7.69
CA LYS A 97 1.22 -20.22 8.05
C LYS A 97 1.96 -19.29 7.08
N THR A 98 3.14 -19.70 6.65
CA THR A 98 3.96 -18.93 5.69
C THR A 98 3.34 -18.95 4.29
N ASN A 99 2.81 -20.09 3.84
CA ASN A 99 2.05 -20.16 2.59
C ASN A 99 0.80 -19.28 2.61
N ASP A 100 -0.01 -19.35 3.67
CA ASP A 100 -1.22 -18.52 3.78
C ASP A 100 -0.87 -17.02 3.80
N THR A 101 0.18 -16.65 4.53
CA THR A 101 0.72 -15.27 4.52
C THR A 101 1.13 -14.83 3.12
N ALA A 102 1.75 -15.71 2.32
CA ALA A 102 2.13 -15.42 0.95
C ALA A 102 0.91 -15.22 0.04
N VAL A 103 -0.15 -16.02 0.22
CA VAL A 103 -1.44 -15.87 -0.48
C VAL A 103 -2.07 -14.51 -0.18
N PHE A 104 -2.20 -14.13 1.10
CA PHE A 104 -2.77 -12.83 1.47
C PHE A 104 -1.92 -11.66 0.95
N TYR A 105 -0.60 -11.77 0.96
CA TYR A 105 0.28 -10.74 0.40
C TYR A 105 0.10 -10.58 -1.11
N PHE A 106 0.00 -11.69 -1.86
CA PHE A 106 -0.20 -11.67 -3.31
C PHE A 106 -1.54 -11.01 -3.67
N PHE A 107 -2.64 -11.44 -3.05
CA PHE A 107 -3.96 -10.87 -3.29
C PHE A 107 -4.07 -9.40 -2.86
N ARG A 108 -3.39 -9.01 -1.77
CA ARG A 108 -3.29 -7.61 -1.33
C ARG A 108 -2.65 -6.72 -2.40
N GLN A 109 -1.59 -7.20 -3.07
CA GLN A 109 -0.97 -6.43 -4.14
C GLN A 109 -1.85 -6.36 -5.38
N LEU A 110 -2.52 -7.46 -5.75
CA LEU A 110 -3.45 -7.48 -6.87
C LEU A 110 -4.64 -6.53 -6.66
N SER A 111 -5.24 -6.53 -5.46
CA SER A 111 -6.34 -5.63 -5.14
C SER A 111 -5.91 -4.17 -5.22
N PHE A 112 -4.70 -3.86 -4.73
CA PHE A 112 -4.15 -2.52 -4.76
C PHE A 112 -3.85 -2.05 -6.19
N ILE A 113 -3.19 -2.87 -7.01
CA ILE A 113 -2.92 -2.59 -8.43
C ILE A 113 -4.22 -2.32 -9.18
N PHE A 114 -5.23 -3.16 -8.98
CA PHE A 114 -6.51 -3.04 -9.67
C PHE A 114 -7.24 -1.73 -9.28
N LEU A 115 -7.32 -1.42 -7.98
CA LEU A 115 -7.95 -0.19 -7.50
C LEU A 115 -7.19 1.05 -7.95
N LEU A 116 -5.86 1.01 -7.93
CA LEU A 116 -5.05 2.13 -8.39
C LEU A 116 -5.20 2.35 -9.90
N ALA A 117 -5.20 1.29 -10.71
CA ALA A 117 -5.47 1.39 -12.15
C ALA A 117 -6.86 2.01 -12.42
N LEU A 118 -7.86 1.64 -11.62
CA LEU A 118 -9.21 2.20 -11.71
C LEU A 118 -9.25 3.67 -11.32
N ALA A 119 -8.52 4.07 -10.26
CA ALA A 119 -8.41 5.47 -9.84
C ALA A 119 -7.83 6.35 -10.96
N VAL A 120 -6.77 5.89 -11.61
CA VAL A 120 -6.12 6.58 -12.74
C VAL A 120 -7.03 6.66 -13.95
N ARG A 121 -7.76 5.57 -14.25
CA ARG A 121 -8.72 5.56 -15.34
C ARG A 121 -9.78 6.62 -15.13
N VAL A 122 -10.30 6.74 -13.92
CA VAL A 122 -11.29 7.77 -13.57
C VAL A 122 -10.67 9.16 -13.67
N GLU A 123 -9.44 9.36 -13.18
CA GLU A 123 -8.73 10.64 -13.32
C GLU A 123 -8.56 11.07 -14.80
N LYS A 124 -8.19 10.12 -15.67
CA LYS A 124 -8.07 10.35 -17.11
C LYS A 124 -9.40 10.78 -17.75
N ILE A 125 -10.52 10.20 -17.30
CA ILE A 125 -11.85 10.53 -17.83
C ILE A 125 -12.26 11.93 -17.33
N THR A 126 -12.08 12.20 -16.04
CA THR A 126 -12.43 13.49 -15.42
C THR A 126 -11.65 14.65 -16.03
N THR A 127 -10.34 14.48 -16.28
CA THR A 127 -9.49 15.53 -16.86
C THR A 127 -9.77 15.78 -18.35
N ARG A 128 -10.22 14.77 -19.10
CA ARG A 128 -10.40 14.86 -20.56
C ARG A 128 -11.83 15.20 -20.99
N SER A 129 -12.82 15.00 -20.12
CA SER A 129 -14.21 15.29 -20.40
C SER A 129 -14.86 16.08 -19.27
N SER A 130 -15.12 17.37 -19.51
CA SER A 130 -15.91 18.23 -18.63
C SER A 130 -17.36 17.75 -18.42
N SER A 131 -17.85 16.78 -19.21
CA SER A 131 -19.26 16.36 -19.27
C SER A 131 -19.46 14.83 -19.25
N GLY A 132 -18.39 14.06 -19.13
CA GLY A 132 -18.44 12.59 -19.19
C GLY A 132 -19.19 12.02 -18.00
N ARG A 133 -20.48 11.70 -18.17
CA ARG A 133 -21.31 11.07 -17.13
C ARG A 133 -20.72 9.69 -16.80
N ILE A 134 -19.91 9.62 -15.75
CA ILE A 134 -19.41 8.36 -15.21
C ILE A 134 -20.61 7.57 -14.72
N ASN A 135 -20.78 6.34 -15.22
CA ASN A 135 -21.82 5.44 -14.74
C ASN A 135 -21.45 4.95 -13.33
N LYS A 136 -21.96 5.66 -12.32
CA LYS A 136 -21.68 5.39 -10.90
C LYS A 136 -22.01 3.94 -10.50
N PHE A 137 -23.05 3.35 -11.11
CA PHE A 137 -23.42 1.96 -10.84
C PHE A 137 -22.37 0.98 -11.35
N SER A 138 -21.89 1.16 -12.58
CA SER A 138 -20.80 0.33 -13.15
C SER A 138 -19.50 0.49 -12.36
N LEU A 139 -19.19 1.70 -11.91
CA LEU A 139 -18.03 1.97 -11.06
C LEU A 139 -18.16 1.27 -9.70
N ALA A 140 -19.32 1.33 -9.05
CA ALA A 140 -19.58 0.63 -7.79
C ALA A 140 -19.45 -0.90 -7.94
N LEU A 141 -19.99 -1.47 -9.02
CA LEU A 141 -19.83 -2.90 -9.34
C LEU A 141 -18.35 -3.26 -9.51
N THR A 142 -17.58 -2.41 -10.18
CA THR A 142 -16.15 -2.66 -10.41
C THR A 142 -15.34 -2.54 -9.12
N LEU A 143 -15.71 -1.64 -8.21
CA LEU A 143 -15.10 -1.51 -6.87
C LEU A 143 -15.39 -2.71 -5.96
N PHE A 144 -16.55 -3.35 -6.12
CA PHE A 144 -16.94 -4.51 -5.32
C PHE A 144 -15.97 -5.70 -5.50
N ILE A 145 -15.39 -5.86 -6.70
CA ILE A 145 -14.48 -6.95 -7.03
C ILE A 145 -13.24 -6.95 -6.10
N PRO A 146 -12.38 -5.91 -6.07
CA PRO A 146 -11.21 -5.89 -5.21
C PRO A 146 -11.52 -5.72 -3.72
N LEU A 147 -12.70 -5.19 -3.36
CA LEU A 147 -13.07 -4.97 -1.95
C LEU A 147 -13.67 -6.20 -1.27
N VAL A 148 -14.37 -7.06 -2.02
CA VAL A 148 -15.09 -8.21 -1.44
C VAL A 148 -14.69 -9.51 -2.13
N VAL A 149 -14.72 -9.56 -3.47
CA VAL A 149 -14.47 -10.81 -4.21
C VAL A 149 -13.03 -11.29 -4.01
N PHE A 150 -12.03 -10.41 -4.11
CA PHE A 150 -10.62 -10.80 -3.93
C PHE A 150 -10.28 -11.25 -2.51
N PRO A 151 -10.69 -10.54 -1.43
CA PRO A 151 -10.45 -11.04 -0.06
C PRO A 151 -11.13 -12.38 0.21
N VAL A 152 -12.37 -12.56 -0.26
CA VAL A 152 -13.09 -13.83 -0.12
C VAL A 152 -12.38 -14.95 -0.86
N LEU A 153 -11.93 -14.70 -2.10
CA LEU A 153 -11.14 -15.66 -2.87
C LEU A 153 -9.82 -16.01 -2.18
N ALA A 154 -9.12 -15.02 -1.61
CA ALA A 154 -7.89 -15.24 -0.86
C ALA A 154 -8.11 -16.14 0.36
N HIS A 155 -9.22 -15.93 1.09
CA HIS A 155 -9.58 -16.78 2.23
C HIS A 155 -9.95 -18.21 1.80
N TYR A 156 -10.68 -18.38 0.67
CA TYR A 156 -10.99 -19.71 0.13
C TYR A 156 -9.78 -20.45 -0.45
N MET A 157 -8.83 -19.73 -1.04
CA MET A 157 -7.59 -20.27 -1.62
C MET A 157 -6.48 -20.49 -0.57
N SER A 158 -6.68 -19.95 0.65
CA SER A 158 -5.88 -20.27 1.82
C SER A 158 -6.27 -21.65 2.37
N SER A 159 -5.42 -22.21 3.23
CA SER A 159 -5.46 -23.60 3.72
C SER A 159 -6.74 -24.00 4.49
N TYR A 160 -7.72 -23.10 4.61
CA TYR A 160 -9.07 -23.38 5.10
C TYR A 160 -9.83 -24.40 4.23
N HIS A 161 -9.50 -24.55 2.94
CA HIS A 161 -10.12 -25.55 2.06
C HIS A 161 -9.07 -26.38 1.28
N PRO A 162 -8.91 -27.68 1.57
CA PRO A 162 -7.83 -28.51 1.00
C PRO A 162 -7.99 -28.82 -0.50
N ALA A 163 -9.17 -28.59 -1.08
CA ALA A 163 -9.42 -28.84 -2.51
C ALA A 163 -9.00 -27.69 -3.44
N LEU A 164 -8.76 -26.49 -2.88
CA LEU A 164 -8.47 -25.25 -3.61
C LEU A 164 -7.26 -24.49 -3.05
N SER A 165 -6.45 -25.12 -2.19
CA SER A 165 -5.32 -24.47 -1.56
C SER A 165 -4.24 -24.11 -2.59
N LEU A 166 -3.92 -22.81 -2.68
CA LEU A 166 -2.87 -22.30 -3.55
C LEU A 166 -1.54 -22.38 -2.81
N THR A 167 -0.61 -23.19 -3.32
CA THR A 167 0.75 -23.29 -2.78
C THR A 167 1.65 -22.27 -3.48
N ILE A 168 1.79 -21.08 -2.88
CA ILE A 168 2.70 -20.02 -3.35
C ILE A 168 4.08 -20.17 -2.69
N ALA A 169 4.12 -20.61 -1.43
CA ALA A 169 5.35 -20.94 -0.74
C ALA A 169 5.28 -22.42 -0.34
N ALA A 170 6.20 -23.22 -0.85
CA ALA A 170 6.29 -24.64 -0.56
C ALA A 170 7.63 -24.97 0.08
N ASP A 171 7.67 -26.00 0.92
CA ASP A 171 8.93 -26.56 1.42
C ASP A 171 9.70 -27.15 0.23
N GLY A 172 10.90 -26.62 -0.02
CA GLY A 172 11.80 -27.21 -1.00
C GLY A 172 12.12 -28.64 -0.58
N ARG A 173 12.19 -29.60 -1.52
CA ARG A 173 12.39 -31.04 -1.24
C ARG A 173 13.60 -31.35 -0.35
N ASP A 174 14.55 -30.42 -0.20
CA ASP A 174 15.76 -30.57 0.62
C ASP A 174 15.95 -29.44 1.67
N GLN A 175 15.00 -28.49 1.82
CA GLN A 175 15.18 -27.30 2.65
C GLN A 175 14.01 -27.11 3.63
N HIS A 176 14.33 -26.99 4.92
CA HIS A 176 13.39 -26.77 6.03
C HIS A 176 12.78 -25.36 6.05
N ALA A 177 12.80 -24.64 4.92
CA ALA A 177 12.32 -23.27 4.80
C ALA A 177 11.41 -23.14 3.55
N PRO A 178 10.23 -22.52 3.70
CA PRO A 178 9.31 -22.31 2.59
C PRO A 178 9.84 -21.22 1.66
N VAL A 179 10.11 -21.59 0.41
CA VAL A 179 10.63 -20.68 -0.62
C VAL A 179 9.47 -20.18 -1.48
N TRP A 180 9.44 -18.88 -1.78
CA TRP A 180 8.43 -18.28 -2.65
C TRP A 180 8.61 -18.74 -4.10
N ASP A 181 7.52 -19.11 -4.77
CA ASP A 181 7.57 -19.39 -6.19
C ASP A 181 7.78 -18.08 -6.98
N VAL A 182 8.95 -18.01 -7.62
CA VAL A 182 9.48 -16.91 -8.44
C VAL A 182 8.44 -16.42 -9.46
N ARG A 183 7.63 -17.33 -10.01
CA ARG A 183 6.64 -17.00 -11.05
C ARG A 183 5.62 -15.96 -10.59
N TYR A 184 5.15 -16.05 -9.34
CA TYR A 184 4.16 -15.10 -8.81
C TYR A 184 4.78 -13.72 -8.57
N VAL A 185 6.04 -13.69 -8.15
CA VAL A 185 6.78 -12.46 -7.88
C VAL A 185 7.09 -11.72 -9.19
N ASP A 186 7.47 -12.44 -10.24
CA ASP A 186 7.66 -11.88 -11.59
C ASP A 186 6.36 -11.28 -12.15
N VAL A 187 5.23 -11.96 -11.95
CA VAL A 187 3.91 -11.42 -12.31
C VAL A 187 3.60 -10.12 -11.56
N LEU A 188 3.91 -10.03 -10.27
CA LEU A 188 3.72 -8.79 -9.51
C LEU A 188 4.60 -7.65 -10.02
N ILE A 189 5.88 -7.90 -10.27
CA ILE A 189 6.82 -6.89 -10.78
C ILE A 189 6.36 -6.35 -12.14
N THR A 190 5.94 -7.25 -13.05
CA THR A 190 5.44 -6.84 -14.37
C THR A 190 4.16 -6.01 -14.28
N LEU A 191 3.21 -6.40 -13.42
CA LEU A 191 1.97 -5.64 -13.19
C LEU A 191 2.24 -4.25 -12.59
N TRP A 192 3.11 -4.15 -11.59
CA TRP A 192 3.50 -2.87 -11.00
C TRP A 192 4.23 -1.96 -11.99
N SER A 193 5.11 -2.53 -12.82
CA SER A 193 5.82 -1.79 -13.87
C SER A 193 4.85 -1.24 -14.92
N PHE A 194 3.90 -2.06 -15.38
CA PHE A 194 2.85 -1.61 -16.29
C PHE A 194 2.00 -0.48 -15.68
N LEU A 195 1.62 -0.62 -14.41
CA LEU A 195 0.87 0.40 -13.68
C LEU A 195 1.64 1.71 -13.55
N LEU A 196 2.94 1.65 -13.25
CA LEU A 196 3.82 2.81 -13.17
C LEU A 196 3.86 3.58 -14.52
N CYS A 197 4.02 2.86 -15.63
CA CYS A 197 3.98 3.45 -16.97
C CYS A 197 2.61 4.09 -17.25
N TYR A 198 1.53 3.43 -16.87
CA TYR A 198 0.17 3.96 -17.05
C TYR A 198 -0.07 5.23 -16.22
N MET A 199 0.34 5.23 -14.95
CA MET A 199 0.27 6.36 -14.02
C MET A 199 1.01 7.58 -14.55
N THR A 200 2.26 7.41 -14.96
CA THR A 200 3.11 8.49 -15.46
C THR A 200 2.57 9.09 -16.76
N TYR A 201 2.04 8.25 -17.66
CA TYR A 201 1.39 8.70 -18.89
C TYR A 201 0.15 9.57 -18.65
N VAL A 202 -0.71 9.21 -17.70
CA VAL A 202 -1.96 9.94 -17.43
C VAL A 202 -1.73 11.20 -16.60
N THR A 203 -0.98 11.08 -15.51
CA THR A 203 -0.85 12.15 -14.50
C THR A 203 0.18 13.21 -14.88
N ARG A 204 1.10 12.90 -15.82
CA ARG A 204 2.16 13.80 -16.30
C ARG A 204 2.97 14.47 -15.18
N LEU A 205 3.03 13.83 -14.00
CA LEU A 205 3.69 14.33 -12.80
C LEU A 205 3.21 15.70 -12.29
N SER A 206 2.02 16.15 -12.70
CA SER A 206 1.56 17.52 -12.42
C SER A 206 1.04 17.72 -10.99
N SER A 207 0.51 16.68 -10.36
CA SER A 207 -0.10 16.75 -9.04
C SER A 207 0.81 16.15 -7.96
N GLY A 208 0.93 16.85 -6.83
CA GLY A 208 1.72 16.38 -5.68
C GLY A 208 1.24 15.03 -5.15
N MET A 209 -0.08 14.80 -5.15
CA MET A 209 -0.67 13.52 -4.71
C MET A 209 -0.31 12.38 -5.66
N TRP A 210 -0.46 12.56 -6.98
CA TRP A 210 -0.13 11.50 -7.94
C TRP A 210 1.38 11.20 -7.93
N ASN A 211 2.22 12.21 -7.69
CA ASN A 211 3.66 12.02 -7.52
C ASN A 211 4.00 11.15 -6.29
N SER A 212 3.28 11.30 -5.17
CA SER A 212 3.51 10.45 -4.01
C SER A 212 3.05 9.00 -4.23
N ILE A 213 1.97 8.80 -4.98
CA ILE A 213 1.52 7.45 -5.35
C ILE A 213 2.47 6.78 -6.37
N ILE A 214 3.12 7.55 -7.24
CA ILE A 214 4.18 7.03 -8.12
C ILE A 214 5.37 6.51 -7.30
N VAL A 215 5.73 7.19 -6.20
CA VAL A 215 6.76 6.69 -5.26
C VAL A 215 6.35 5.35 -4.63
N VAL A 216 5.05 5.15 -4.33
CA VAL A 216 4.54 3.85 -3.86
C VAL A 216 4.64 2.76 -4.94
N CYS A 217 4.40 3.10 -6.21
CA CYS A 217 4.56 2.14 -7.30
C CYS A 217 6.04 1.74 -7.49
N LEU A 218 6.95 2.70 -7.41
CA LEU A 218 8.39 2.44 -7.48
C LEU A 218 8.88 1.60 -6.29
N SER A 219 8.44 1.93 -5.07
CA SER A 219 8.77 1.16 -3.89
C SER A 219 8.25 -0.28 -4.00
N ALA A 220 7.08 -0.47 -4.62
CA ALA A 220 6.52 -1.79 -4.88
C ALA A 220 7.34 -2.65 -5.82
N ILE A 221 7.90 -2.07 -6.87
CA ILE A 221 8.83 -2.79 -7.75
C ILE A 221 10.09 -3.17 -6.96
N ILE A 222 10.65 -2.24 -6.17
CA ILE A 222 11.88 -2.45 -5.41
C ILE A 222 11.71 -3.55 -4.35
N TYR A 223 10.66 -3.51 -3.52
CA TYR A 223 10.49 -4.51 -2.47
C TYR A 223 10.14 -5.91 -3.03
N ASN A 224 9.43 -5.99 -4.17
CA ASN A 224 9.18 -7.28 -4.83
C ASN A 224 10.45 -7.82 -5.49
N PHE A 225 11.31 -6.93 -6.02
CA PHE A 225 12.63 -7.32 -6.51
C PHE A 225 13.54 -7.85 -5.39
N PHE A 226 13.52 -7.22 -4.20
CA PHE A 226 14.23 -7.76 -3.03
C PHE A 226 13.68 -9.13 -2.58
N LEU A 227 12.41 -9.41 -2.83
CA LEU A 227 11.82 -10.72 -2.54
C LEU A 227 12.34 -11.80 -3.51
N LEU A 228 12.65 -11.47 -4.78
CA LEU A 228 13.34 -12.37 -5.71
C LEU A 228 14.78 -12.69 -5.29
N LEU A 229 15.46 -11.70 -4.71
CA LEU A 229 16.84 -11.84 -4.24
C LEU A 229 16.95 -12.51 -2.87
N LEU A 230 15.81 -12.89 -2.26
CA LEU A 230 15.77 -13.56 -0.98
C LEU A 230 16.24 -15.01 -1.15
N ASP A 231 17.55 -15.21 -1.15
CA ASP A 231 18.13 -16.53 -0.92
C ASP A 231 17.89 -16.92 0.54
N THR A 232 17.81 -18.24 0.77
CA THR A 232 17.39 -18.98 1.98
C THR A 232 17.93 -18.51 3.34
N TYR A 233 18.84 -17.54 3.40
CA TYR A 233 19.49 -17.07 4.63
C TYR A 233 19.59 -15.54 4.79
N ASN A 234 19.17 -14.72 3.82
CA ASN A 234 19.37 -13.27 3.88
C ASN A 234 18.20 -12.51 4.52
N MET A 235 18.08 -12.67 5.83
CA MET A 235 17.13 -11.95 6.69
C MET A 235 17.16 -10.42 6.53
N SER A 236 18.34 -9.85 6.24
CA SER A 236 18.55 -8.43 5.98
C SER A 236 17.72 -7.92 4.80
N LEU A 237 17.64 -8.67 3.70
CA LEU A 237 16.88 -8.28 2.50
C LEU A 237 15.38 -8.19 2.78
N TRP A 238 14.86 -9.11 3.59
CA TRP A 238 13.47 -9.07 4.00
C TRP A 238 13.15 -7.80 4.81
N TYR A 239 13.97 -7.45 5.79
CA TYR A 239 13.79 -6.21 6.57
C TYR A 239 13.89 -4.97 5.68
N ILE A 240 14.90 -4.90 4.81
CA ILE A 240 15.08 -3.79 3.86
C ILE A 240 13.84 -3.62 2.99
N SER A 241 13.26 -4.71 2.47
CA SER A 241 12.03 -4.67 1.66
C SER A 241 10.85 -4.02 2.39
N ARG A 242 10.66 -4.35 3.67
CA ARG A 242 9.57 -3.80 4.50
C ARG A 242 9.82 -2.36 4.89
N THR A 243 11.06 -2.01 5.17
CA THR A 243 11.49 -0.64 5.43
C THR A 243 11.17 0.25 4.23
N VAL A 244 11.46 -0.21 3.01
CA VAL A 244 11.10 0.51 1.76
C VAL A 244 9.58 0.71 1.62
N GLU A 245 8.77 -0.31 1.93
CA GLU A 245 7.31 -0.20 1.93
C GLU A 245 6.83 0.89 2.92
N VAL A 246 7.29 0.84 4.17
CA VAL A 246 6.96 1.82 5.23
C VAL A 246 7.33 3.24 4.82
N PHE A 247 8.54 3.45 4.29
CA PHE A 247 9.00 4.78 3.88
C PHE A 247 8.15 5.37 2.76
N SER A 248 7.74 4.56 1.79
CA SER A 248 6.89 5.04 0.71
C SER A 248 5.53 5.52 1.22
N LYS A 249 4.95 4.86 2.22
CA LYS A 249 3.70 5.29 2.87
C LYS A 249 3.88 6.55 3.70
N LEU A 250 4.99 6.66 4.45
CA LEU A 250 5.34 7.89 5.17
C LEU A 250 5.49 9.08 4.22
N PHE A 251 6.08 8.89 3.04
CA PHE A 251 6.19 9.92 2.02
C PHE A 251 4.82 10.40 1.52
N VAL A 252 3.87 9.49 1.33
CA VAL A 252 2.47 9.84 0.99
C VAL A 252 1.84 10.66 2.10
N ILE A 253 1.96 10.23 3.37
CA ILE A 253 1.42 10.97 4.52
C ILE A 253 2.02 12.37 4.61
N PHE A 254 3.34 12.51 4.45
CA PHE A 254 3.99 13.83 4.47
C PHE A 254 3.45 14.74 3.37
N THR A 255 3.24 14.21 2.17
CA THR A 255 2.66 14.96 1.04
C THR A 255 1.23 15.39 1.33
N LEU A 256 0.41 14.51 1.91
CA LEU A 256 -0.98 14.81 2.30
C LEU A 256 -1.03 15.87 3.41
N LEU A 257 -0.20 15.74 4.44
CA LEU A 257 -0.09 16.73 5.52
C LEU A 257 0.32 18.10 4.97
N PHE A 258 1.33 18.15 4.11
CA PHE A 258 1.75 19.40 3.48
C PHE A 258 0.61 20.05 2.69
N HIS A 259 -0.16 19.25 1.93
CA HIS A 259 -1.31 19.75 1.20
C HIS A 259 -2.42 20.29 2.13
N VAL A 260 -2.72 19.58 3.22
CA VAL A 260 -3.71 20.02 4.22
C VAL A 260 -3.26 21.32 4.90
N PHE A 261 -2.01 21.40 5.37
CA PHE A 261 -1.48 22.62 6.00
C PHE A 261 -1.44 23.81 5.05
N SER A 262 -1.04 23.59 3.79
CA SER A 262 -1.08 24.63 2.76
C SER A 262 -2.50 25.14 2.54
N THR A 263 -3.47 24.23 2.51
CA THR A 263 -4.90 24.57 2.34
C THR A 263 -5.43 25.34 3.55
N LEU A 264 -5.12 24.89 4.76
CA LEU A 264 -5.49 25.58 6.01
C LEU A 264 -4.88 26.99 6.09
N LYS A 265 -3.61 27.15 5.69
CA LYS A 265 -2.96 28.47 5.63
C LYS A 265 -3.70 29.43 4.72
N ILE A 266 -4.09 28.97 3.52
CA ILE A 266 -4.84 29.80 2.56
C ILE A 266 -6.20 30.20 3.14
N PHE A 267 -6.91 29.27 3.80
CA PHE A 267 -8.19 29.60 4.45
C PHE A 267 -8.02 30.57 5.62
N GLY A 268 -7.01 30.37 6.46
CA GLY A 268 -6.69 31.30 7.56
C GLY A 268 -6.38 32.72 7.06
N ASP A 269 -5.57 32.84 6.00
CA ASP A 269 -5.25 34.11 5.37
C ASP A 269 -6.49 34.80 4.77
N ARG A 270 -7.44 34.02 4.24
CA ARG A 270 -8.72 34.54 3.71
C ARG A 270 -9.67 35.01 4.82
N ILE A 271 -9.78 34.27 5.92
CA ILE A 271 -10.64 34.64 7.06
C ILE A 271 -10.16 35.94 7.70
N ASN A 272 -8.85 36.14 7.85
CA ASN A 272 -8.27 37.38 8.38
C ASN A 272 -8.46 38.60 7.45
N ARG A 273 -8.68 38.36 6.16
CA ARG A 273 -8.88 39.38 5.12
C ARG A 273 -10.35 39.58 4.74
N ASP A 274 -11.27 38.82 5.32
CA ASP A 274 -12.69 38.96 5.04
C ASP A 274 -13.20 40.27 5.68
N PRO A 275 -13.71 41.23 4.89
CA PRO A 275 -14.21 42.50 5.42
C PRO A 275 -15.38 42.30 6.39
N LEU A 276 -16.16 41.22 6.25
CA LEU A 276 -17.28 40.92 7.17
C LEU A 276 -16.78 40.55 8.57
N THR A 277 -15.72 39.74 8.69
CA THR A 277 -15.11 39.43 10.00
C THR A 277 -14.39 40.64 10.59
N GLN A 278 -13.76 41.50 9.78
CA GLN A 278 -13.19 42.76 10.29
C GLN A 278 -14.25 43.75 10.80
N ILE A 279 -15.43 43.83 10.17
CA ILE A 279 -16.54 44.69 10.63
C ILE A 279 -17.09 44.22 11.98
N PHE A 280 -17.21 42.90 12.19
CA PHE A 280 -17.63 42.36 13.49
C PHE A 280 -16.55 42.46 14.57
N ASN A 281 -15.26 42.32 14.20
CA ASN A 281 -14.14 42.44 15.15
C ASN A 281 -13.88 43.90 15.57
N ARG A 282 -14.33 44.88 14.78
CA ARG A 282 -14.29 46.31 15.14
C ARG A 282 -15.26 46.72 16.25
N LYS A 283 -16.25 45.90 16.61
CA LYS A 283 -17.16 46.19 17.73
C LYS A 283 -16.59 45.81 19.10
N TYR A 284 -15.44 45.15 19.14
CA TYR A 284 -14.78 44.72 20.38
C TYR A 284 -13.57 45.60 20.78
N PHE A 285 -13.32 46.70 20.05
CA PHE A 285 -12.32 47.71 20.39
C PHE A 285 -12.97 49.09 20.53
#